data_AF-A0A7V4H053-F1
#
_entry.id   AF-A0A7V4H053-F1
#
_cell.length_a   1.000
_cell.length_b   1.000
_cell.length_c   1.000
_cell.angle_alpha   90.00
_cell.angle_beta   90.00
_cell.angle_gamma   90.00
#
_symmetry.space_group_name_H-M   'P 1'
#
loop_
_entity.id
_entity.type
_entity.pdbx_description
1 polymer ?
#
loop_
_entity_poly.entity_id
_entity_poly.type
_entity_poly.pdbx_seq_one_letter_code
_entity_poly.pdbx_strand_id
1 'polypeptide(L)'
;MTPAQPATQIPAFDRRAFLQRFGLVFSFLLLILALSLLSERFLTSANLINILRQATINGIISVGMTLVILTGGIDLSVGSVLALSVTIGASLMKQG
;
A
#
# COMPACT_ATOMS: atom_id res chain seq x y z
N MET A 1 26.62 -17.99 49.62
CA MET A 1 26.80 -16.68 48.99
C MET A 1 26.31 -16.79 47.56
N THR A 2 25.07 -16.38 47.29
CA THR A 2 24.51 -16.40 45.94
C THR A 2 24.76 -15.04 45.29
N PRO A 3 25.21 -14.96 44.02
CA PRO A 3 25.50 -13.69 43.39
C PRO A 3 24.21 -12.85 43.25
N ALA A 4 24.28 -11.57 43.62
CA ALA A 4 23.18 -10.63 43.38
C ALA A 4 22.95 -10.47 41.87
N GLN A 5 21.72 -10.69 41.41
CA GLN A 5 21.32 -10.45 40.02
C GLN A 5 21.44 -8.96 39.68
N PRO A 6 21.94 -8.59 38.49
CA PRO A 6 22.10 -7.20 38.11
C PRO A 6 20.73 -6.56 37.88
N ALA A 7 20.55 -5.34 38.38
CA ALA A 7 19.34 -4.55 38.22
C ALA A 7 18.94 -4.44 36.73
N THR A 8 17.65 -4.69 36.46
CA THR A 8 17.01 -4.59 35.16
C THR A 8 17.21 -3.19 34.57
N GLN A 9 18.17 -3.05 33.66
CA GLN A 9 18.38 -1.80 32.93
C GLN A 9 17.20 -1.60 31.99
N ILE A 10 16.42 -0.52 32.21
CA ILE A 10 15.33 -0.15 31.31
C ILE A 10 15.97 0.24 29.96
N PRO A 11 15.63 -0.42 28.84
CA PRO A 11 16.22 -0.09 27.55
C PRO A 11 15.89 1.36 27.19
N ALA A 12 16.93 2.12 26.82
CA ALA A 12 16.77 3.48 26.33
C ALA A 12 15.96 3.49 25.03
N PHE A 13 15.13 4.51 24.84
CA PHE A 13 14.29 4.65 23.63
C PHE A 13 15.16 4.78 22.37
N ASP A 14 15.18 3.74 21.54
CA ASP A 14 15.88 3.75 20.27
C ASP A 14 15.07 4.50 19.21
N ARG A 15 15.41 5.78 19.04
CA ARG A 15 14.81 6.68 18.03
C ARG A 15 14.97 6.14 16.61
N ARG A 16 16.05 5.41 16.32
CA ARG A 16 16.32 4.86 14.99
C ARG A 16 15.41 3.67 14.70
N ALA A 17 15.28 2.75 15.65
CA ALA A 17 14.34 1.63 15.55
C ALA A 17 12.88 2.12 15.45
N PHE A 18 12.53 3.18 16.19
CA PHE A 18 11.22 3.81 16.09
C PHE A 18 10.96 4.39 14.69
N LEU A 19 11.89 5.19 14.15
CA LEU A 19 11.76 5.76 12.80
C LEU A 19 11.73 4.69 11.71
N GLN A 20 12.49 3.60 11.84
CA GLN A 20 12.44 2.48 10.90
C GLN A 20 11.08 1.77 10.92
N ARG A 21 10.52 1.56 12.12
CA ARG A 21 9.21 0.91 12.28
C ARG A 21 8.06 1.73 11.68
N PHE A 22 8.12 3.06 11.81
CA PHE A 22 7.09 3.97 11.30
C PHE A 22 7.48 4.68 10.00
N GLY A 23 8.61 4.30 9.39
CA GLY A 23 9.16 5.00 8.22
C GLY A 23 8.20 5.05 7.05
N LEU A 24 7.42 3.98 6.84
CA LEU A 24 6.36 3.96 5.82
C LEU A 24 5.28 5.01 6.09
N VAL A 25 4.81 5.10 7.34
CA VAL A 25 3.78 6.06 7.74
C VAL A 25 4.29 7.49 7.58
N PHE A 26 5.52 7.75 8.04
CA PHE A 26 6.14 9.07 7.88
C PHE A 26 6.31 9.45 6.41
N SER A 27 6.77 8.52 5.57
CA SER A 27 6.93 8.73 4.13
C SER A 27 5.59 8.99 3.45
N PHE A 28 4.54 8.27 3.85
CA PHE A 28 3.19 8.46 3.32
C PHE A 28 2.60 9.84 3.69
N LEU A 29 2.75 10.26 4.95
CA LEU A 29 2.31 11.59 5.39
C LEU A 29 3.08 12.70 4.68
N LEU A 30 4.39 12.54 4.52
CA LEU A 30 5.22 13.50 3.80
C LEU A 30 4.82 13.60 2.32
N LEU A 31 4.49 12.47 1.68
CA LEU A 31 3.95 12.45 0.32
C LEU A 31 2.60 13.17 0.22
N ILE A 32 1.66 12.91 1.15
CA ILE A 32 0.37 13.62 1.20
C ILE A 32 0.59 15.12 1.32
N LEU A 33 1.47 15.55 2.22
CA LEU A 33 1.78 16.96 2.41
C LEU A 33 2.37 17.57 1.13
N ALA A 34 3.36 16.93 0.53
CA ALA A 34 3.98 17.41 -0.70
C ALA A 34 2.96 17.53 -1.84
N LEU A 35 2.14 16.51 -2.08
CA LEU A 35 1.14 16.54 -3.14
C LEU A 35 0.04 17.57 -2.89
N SER A 36 -0.31 17.81 -1.62
CA SER A 36 -1.28 18.85 -1.24
C SER A 36 -0.74 20.26 -1.51
N LEU A 37 0.57 20.48 -1.34
CA LEU A 37 1.21 21.76 -1.61
C LEU A 37 1.48 21.98 -3.11
N LEU A 38 1.82 20.92 -3.85
CA LEU A 38 2.13 20.99 -5.28
C LEU A 38 0.87 21.02 -6.16
N SER A 39 -0.28 20.58 -5.65
CA SER A 39 -1.52 20.50 -6.41
C SER A 39 -2.74 20.84 -5.56
N GLU A 40 -3.41 21.94 -5.91
CA GLU A 40 -4.68 22.36 -5.30
C GLU A 40 -5.79 21.31 -5.48
N ARG A 41 -5.67 20.44 -6.50
CA ARG A 41 -6.66 19.40 -6.78
C ARG A 41 -6.51 18.17 -5.91
N PHE A 42 -5.37 17.97 -5.25
CA PHE A 42 -5.04 16.70 -4.59
C PHE A 42 -6.03 16.36 -3.45
N LEU A 43 -6.35 17.32 -2.59
CA LEU A 43 -7.28 17.12 -1.45
C LEU A 43 -8.75 17.39 -1.80
N THR A 44 -9.08 17.63 -3.08
CA THR A 44 -10.48 17.78 -3.47
C THR A 44 -11.25 16.49 -3.27
N SER A 45 -12.52 16.58 -2.89
CA SER A 45 -13.38 15.40 -2.70
C SER A 45 -13.44 14.52 -3.96
N ALA A 46 -13.44 15.14 -5.14
CA ALA A 46 -13.42 14.42 -6.41
C ALA A 46 -12.15 13.58 -6.57
N ASN A 47 -10.97 14.16 -6.32
CA ASN A 47 -9.71 13.43 -6.41
C ASN A 47 -9.59 12.36 -5.31
N LEU A 48 -10.03 12.66 -4.08
CA LEU A 48 -10.02 11.69 -2.99
C LEU A 48 -10.92 10.50 -3.30
N ILE A 49 -12.14 10.73 -3.80
CA ILE A 49 -13.05 9.66 -4.24
C ILE A 49 -12.42 8.86 -5.39
N ASN A 50 -11.73 9.51 -6.34
CA ASN A 50 -11.05 8.82 -7.42
C ASN A 50 -9.90 7.93 -6.94
N ILE A 51 -9.10 8.40 -5.98
CA ILE A 51 -8.03 7.62 -5.35
C ILE A 51 -8.64 6.42 -4.60
N LEU A 52 -9.66 6.66 -3.77
CA LEU A 52 -10.32 5.61 -3.00
C LEU A 52 -10.99 4.56 -3.90
N ARG A 53 -11.58 4.98 -5.02
CA ARG A 53 -12.16 4.06 -6.01
C ARG A 53 -11.09 3.17 -6.63
N GLN A 54 -9.97 3.76 -7.06
CA GLN A 54 -8.83 3.01 -7.62
C GLN A 54 -8.23 2.03 -6.60
N ALA A 55 -8.06 2.47 -5.35
CA ALA A 55 -7.58 1.61 -4.27
C ALA A 55 -8.56 0.46 -3.97
N THR A 56 -9.86 0.76 -3.95
CA THR A 56 -10.92 -0.25 -3.71
C THR A 56 -10.93 -1.33 -4.80
N ILE A 57 -10.81 -0.96 -6.07
CA ILE A 57 -10.75 -1.92 -7.18
C ILE A 57 -9.58 -2.90 -6.97
N ASN A 58 -8.37 -2.38 -6.72
CA ASN A 58 -7.20 -3.22 -6.48
C ASN A 58 -7.34 -4.07 -5.20
N GLY A 59 -7.95 -3.51 -4.15
CA GLY A 59 -8.21 -4.22 -2.90
C GLY A 59 -9.13 -5.43 -3.08
N ILE A 60 -10.26 -5.26 -3.78
CA ILE A 60 -11.21 -6.35 -4.05
C ILE A 60 -10.54 -7.45 -4.88
N ILE A 61 -9.80 -7.07 -5.94
CA ILE A 61 -9.05 -8.03 -6.78
C ILE A 61 -8.03 -8.78 -5.92
N SER A 62 -7.28 -8.10 -5.06
CA SER A 62 -6.29 -8.71 -4.16
C SER A 62 -6.90 -9.74 -3.22
N VAL A 63 -8.10 -9.48 -2.69
CA VAL A 63 -8.81 -10.44 -1.83
C VAL A 63 -9.18 -11.70 -2.62
N GLY A 64 -9.73 -11.54 -3.83
CA GLY A 64 -10.05 -12.67 -4.72
C GLY A 64 -8.80 -13.50 -5.07
N MET A 65 -7.69 -12.84 -5.41
CA MET A 65 -6.41 -13.51 -5.67
C MET A 65 -5.86 -14.24 -4.44
N THR A 66 -6.06 -13.71 -3.24
CA THR A 66 -5.62 -14.38 -2.00
C THR A 66 -6.35 -15.72 -1.80
N LEU A 67 -7.67 -15.76 -2.02
CA LEU A 67 -8.46 -16.99 -1.91
C LEU A 67 -8.04 -18.03 -2.95
N VAL A 68 -7.77 -17.61 -4.18
CA VAL A 68 -7.23 -18.45 -5.26
C VAL A 68 -5.89 -19.09 -4.88
N ILE A 69 -4.95 -18.28 -4.37
CA ILE A 69 -3.62 -18.77 -3.97
C ILE A 69 -3.75 -19.82 -2.85
N LEU A 70 -4.64 -19.58 -1.88
CA LEU A 70 -4.86 -20.48 -0.75
C LEU A 70 -5.47 -21.83 -1.17
N THR A 71 -6.25 -21.90 -2.24
CA THR A 71 -6.84 -23.17 -2.73
C THR A 71 -5.87 -23.99 -3.59
N GLY A 72 -4.60 -23.58 -3.71
CA GLY A 72 -3.58 -24.27 -4.51
C GLY A 72 -3.76 -24.11 -6.02
N GLY A 73 -4.76 -23.36 -6.44
CA GLY A 73 -4.92 -22.91 -7.81
C GLY A 73 -3.99 -21.74 -8.05
N ILE A 74 -3.03 -21.88 -8.96
CA ILE A 74 -2.39 -20.74 -9.60
C ILE A 74 -3.41 -20.17 -10.60
N ASP A 75 -4.62 -19.81 -10.16
CA ASP A 75 -5.69 -19.39 -11.06
C ASP A 75 -5.38 -17.98 -11.57
N LEU A 76 -4.60 -17.98 -12.65
CA LEU A 76 -4.13 -16.84 -13.40
C LEU A 76 -5.28 -16.17 -14.17
N SER A 77 -6.53 -16.65 -14.08
CA SER A 77 -7.69 -16.09 -14.76
C SER A 77 -7.91 -14.60 -14.44
N VAL A 78 -7.77 -14.19 -13.18
CA VAL A 78 -7.91 -12.78 -12.78
C VAL A 78 -6.80 -11.92 -13.39
N GLY A 79 -5.57 -12.44 -13.45
CA GLY A 79 -4.42 -11.76 -14.06
C GLY A 79 -4.51 -11.66 -15.58
N SER A 80 -4.95 -12.72 -16.26
CA SER A 80 -5.09 -12.76 -17.72
C SER A 80 -6.25 -11.91 -18.23
N VAL A 81 -7.39 -11.89 -17.50
CA VAL A 81 -8.52 -10.99 -17.80
C VAL A 81 -8.12 -9.53 -17.62
N LEU A 82 -7.37 -9.20 -16.56
CA LEU A 82 -6.86 -7.85 -16.35
C LEU A 82 -5.92 -7.44 -17.50
N ALA A 83 -4.95 -8.29 -17.86
CA ALA A 83 -3.98 -8.02 -18.93
C ALA A 83 -4.66 -7.84 -20.30
N LEU A 84 -5.62 -8.71 -20.64
CA LEU A 84 -6.39 -8.60 -21.88
C LEU A 84 -7.20 -7.30 -21.93
N SER A 85 -7.90 -6.97 -20.83
CA SER A 85 -8.73 -5.77 -20.74
C SER A 85 -7.91 -4.49 -20.90
N VAL A 86 -6.73 -4.42 -20.24
CA VAL A 86 -5.81 -3.29 -20.37
C VAL A 86 -5.27 -3.19 -21.79
N THR A 87 -4.88 -4.32 -22.40
CA THR A 87 -4.32 -4.33 -23.76
C THR A 87 -5.35 -3.85 -24.79
N ILE A 88 -6.60 -4.32 -24.71
CA ILE A 88 -7.68 -3.88 -25.60
C ILE A 88 -7.99 -2.40 -25.36
N GLY A 89 -8.14 -1.98 -24.10
CA GLY A 89 -8.40 -0.58 -23.76
C GLY A 89 -7.31 0.38 -24.28
N ALA A 90 -6.05 0.05 -24.04
CA ALA A 90 -4.92 0.82 -24.55
C ALA A 90 -4.85 0.84 -26.08
N SER A 91 -5.15 -0.29 -26.74
CA SER A 91 -5.18 -0.36 -28.21
C SER A 91 -6.26 0.54 -28.81
N LEU A 92 -7.45 0.57 -28.21
CA LEU A 92 -8.53 1.46 -28.62
C LEU A 92 -8.17 2.93 -28.40
N MET A 93 -7.55 3.28 -27.27
CA MET A 93 -7.05 4.63 -26.99
C MET A 93 -5.96 5.09 -27.96
N LYS A 94 -5.18 4.16 -28.52
CA LYS A 94 -4.14 4.47 -29.52
C LYS A 94 -4.71 4.70 -30.92
N GLN A 95 -5.87 4.11 -31.21
CA GLN A 95 -6.50 4.19 -32.53
C GLN A 95 -7.46 5.38 -32.68
N GLY A 96 -7.87 6.01 -31.58
CA GLY A 96 -8.59 7.29 -31.57
C GLY A 96 -7.65 8.48 -31.42
#